data_AF-A0A0B3AGK7-F1
#
_entry.id   AF-A0A0B3AGK7-F1
#
_cell.length_a   1.000
_cell.length_b   1.000
_cell.length_c   1.000
_cell.angle_alpha   90.00
_cell.angle_beta   90.00
_cell.angle_gamma   90.00
#
_symmetry.space_group_name_H-M   'P 1'
#
loop_
_entity.id
_entity.type
_entity.pdbx_description
1 polymer ?
#
loop_
_entity_poly.entity_id
_entity_poly.type
_entity_poly.pdbx_seq_one_letter_code
_entity_poly.pdbx_strand_id
1 'polypeptide(L)'
;MEAEKPQDIYNGKIVLTSVIDMDIGITKMSSKGQVVIPAEMREDIKEGEKLVIIKNGQQLILKKASDLDKTLEGDLEFAKRTEEAWKSYEQGEFKTMDSKRFLKELEKW
;
A
#
# COMPACT_ATOMS: atom_id res chain seq x y z
N MET A 1 23.40 38.77 -14.41
CA MET A 1 23.65 37.34 -14.16
C MET A 1 23.85 37.20 -12.67
N GLU A 2 22.74 36.97 -11.99
CA GLU A 2 22.63 36.98 -10.54
C GLU A 2 22.79 35.54 -10.08
N ALA A 3 23.92 35.24 -9.45
CA ALA A 3 24.15 33.95 -8.81
C ALA A 3 23.52 34.02 -7.42
N GLU A 4 22.26 33.57 -7.31
CA GLU A 4 21.62 33.37 -6.02
C GLU A 4 22.33 32.23 -5.26
N LYS A 5 22.58 32.51 -3.99
CA LYS A 5 23.38 31.70 -3.06
C LYS A 5 22.56 30.50 -2.56
N PRO A 6 23.19 29.34 -2.27
CA PRO A 6 22.50 28.25 -1.57
C PRO A 6 22.28 28.66 -0.11
N GLN A 7 21.05 29.04 0.23
CA GLN A 7 20.67 29.54 1.53
C GLN A 7 19.99 28.45 2.37
N ASP A 8 20.66 28.12 3.48
CA ASP A 8 20.14 27.63 4.76
C ASP A 8 19.52 26.22 4.87
N ILE A 9 20.36 25.34 5.42
CA ILE A 9 20.01 24.09 6.09
C ILE A 9 19.19 24.43 7.34
N TYR A 10 17.86 24.37 7.25
CA TYR A 10 16.96 24.41 8.41
C TYR A 10 16.73 23.00 8.94
N ASN A 11 17.31 22.75 10.12
CA ASN A 11 16.97 21.73 11.12
C ASN A 11 15.80 20.77 10.81
N GLY A 12 16.13 19.49 10.58
CA GLY A 12 15.51 18.40 11.33
C GLY A 12 14.05 18.00 11.02
N LYS A 13 13.56 18.19 9.80
CA LYS A 13 12.38 17.47 9.30
C LYS A 13 12.65 16.96 7.89
N ILE A 14 13.12 15.71 7.80
CA ILE A 14 12.94 14.93 6.58
C ILE A 14 11.44 14.63 6.49
N VAL A 15 10.70 15.44 5.76
CA VAL A 15 9.32 15.09 5.38
C VAL A 15 9.45 14.10 4.24
N LEU A 16 9.49 12.81 4.58
CA LEU A 16 9.26 11.72 3.64
C LEU A 16 7.77 11.75 3.28
N THR A 17 7.38 12.69 2.42
CA THR A 17 6.13 12.57 1.66
C THR A 17 6.37 11.53 0.57
N SER A 18 6.48 10.26 0.96
CA SER A 18 5.95 9.20 0.12
C SER A 18 4.44 9.40 0.18
N VAL A 19 3.90 10.23 -0.72
CA VAL A 19 2.46 10.36 -0.88
C VAL A 19 1.98 8.98 -1.32
N ILE A 20 1.33 8.26 -0.42
CA ILE A 20 0.67 7.00 -0.75
C ILE A 20 -0.64 7.44 -1.40
N ASP A 21 -0.65 7.47 -2.72
CA ASP A 21 -1.87 7.72 -3.50
C ASP A 21 -2.77 6.49 -3.33
N MET A 22 -3.73 6.57 -2.41
CA MET A 22 -4.61 5.47 -2.03
C MET A 22 -6.07 5.90 -2.20
N ASP A 23 -6.70 5.41 -3.26
CA ASP A 23 -8.14 5.54 -3.48
C ASP A 23 -8.91 4.39 -2.81
N ILE A 24 -9.93 4.74 -2.02
CA ILE A 24 -10.78 3.77 -1.31
C ILE A 24 -12.22 3.97 -1.75
N GLY A 25 -12.76 3.01 -2.51
CA GLY A 25 -14.16 2.96 -2.90
C GLY A 25 -14.93 1.85 -2.18
N ILE A 26 -16.11 2.16 -1.64
CA ILE A 26 -17.05 1.14 -1.14
C ILE A 26 -17.97 0.75 -2.29
N THR A 27 -17.97 -0.53 -2.65
CA THR A 27 -18.85 -1.07 -3.69
C THR A 27 -19.71 -2.20 -3.16
N LYS A 28 -20.77 -2.52 -3.90
CA LYS A 28 -21.68 -3.63 -3.60
C LYS A 28 -21.61 -4.67 -4.70
N MET A 29 -21.97 -5.90 -4.36
CA MET A 29 -22.20 -6.95 -5.34
C MET A 29 -23.43 -6.60 -6.19
N SER A 30 -23.30 -6.72 -7.51
CA SER A 30 -24.43 -6.56 -8.43
C SER A 30 -25.41 -7.73 -8.28
N SER A 31 -26.65 -7.56 -8.75
CA SER A 31 -27.67 -8.61 -8.75
C SER A 31 -27.29 -9.86 -9.55
N LYS A 32 -26.27 -9.75 -10.42
CA LYS A 32 -25.71 -10.87 -11.20
C LYS A 32 -24.46 -11.48 -10.56
N GLY A 33 -24.15 -11.10 -9.32
CA GLY A 33 -22.97 -11.58 -8.60
C GLY A 33 -21.66 -10.96 -9.06
N GLN A 34 -21.69 -9.77 -9.67
CA GLN A 34 -20.48 -9.10 -10.15
C GLN A 34 -20.00 -8.07 -9.13
N VAL A 35 -18.68 -8.00 -8.88
CA VAL A 35 -18.08 -6.91 -8.10
C VAL A 35 -17.89 -5.72 -9.04
N VAL A 36 -18.47 -4.57 -8.70
CA VAL A 36 -18.41 -3.35 -9.53
C VAL A 36 -17.23 -2.49 -9.08
N ILE A 37 -16.27 -2.24 -9.97
CA ILE A 37 -15.20 -1.25 -9.73
C ILE A 37 -15.73 0.14 -10.12
N PRO A 38 -15.65 1.21 -9.33
CA PRO A 38 -16.08 2.56 -9.75
C PRO A 38 -15.32 3.06 -11.00
N ALA A 39 -15.90 3.98 -11.76
CA ALA A 39 -15.32 4.41 -13.04
C ALA A 39 -13.99 5.15 -12.84
N GLU A 40 -13.90 6.00 -11.81
CA GLU A 40 -12.68 6.70 -11.41
C GLU A 40 -11.52 5.73 -11.06
N MET A 41 -11.83 4.53 -10.57
CA MET A 41 -10.82 3.53 -10.21
C MET A 41 -10.45 2.59 -11.38
N ARG A 42 -11.04 2.79 -12.57
CA ARG A 42 -10.78 1.97 -13.76
C ARG A 42 -9.89 2.66 -14.80
N GLU A 43 -9.44 3.89 -14.55
CA GLU A 43 -8.70 4.69 -15.54
C GLU A 43 -7.50 3.94 -16.15
N ASP A 44 -6.81 3.16 -15.32
CA ASP A 44 -5.65 2.38 -15.74
C ASP A 44 -5.98 0.99 -16.31
N ILE A 45 -7.24 0.54 -16.30
CA ILE A 45 -7.64 -0.79 -16.75
C ILE A 45 -8.30 -0.68 -18.12
N LYS A 46 -7.62 -1.16 -19.16
CA LYS A 46 -8.11 -1.09 -20.54
C LYS A 46 -9.06 -2.24 -20.86
N GLU A 47 -9.95 -2.01 -21.81
CA GLU A 47 -10.81 -3.07 -22.34
C GLU A 47 -9.97 -4.22 -22.93
N GLY A 48 -10.33 -5.46 -22.60
CA GLY A 48 -9.60 -6.66 -23.03
C GLY A 48 -8.32 -6.95 -22.22
N GLU A 49 -7.98 -6.12 -21.23
CA GLU A 49 -6.82 -6.36 -20.38
C GLU A 49 -7.02 -7.58 -19.47
N LYS A 50 -5.99 -8.43 -19.39
CA LYS A 50 -6.02 -9.63 -18.56
C LYS A 50 -5.73 -9.25 -17.11
N LEU A 51 -6.63 -9.64 -16.22
CA LEU A 51 -6.47 -9.46 -14.79
C LEU A 51 -6.29 -10.82 -14.11
N VAL A 52 -5.45 -10.82 -13.08
CA VAL A 52 -5.22 -11.96 -12.20
C VAL A 52 -5.97 -11.69 -10.90
N ILE A 53 -6.77 -12.67 -10.50
CA ILE A 53 -7.50 -12.65 -9.23
C ILE A 53 -6.85 -13.68 -8.32
N ILE A 54 -6.32 -13.21 -7.19
CA ILE A 54 -5.75 -14.05 -6.14
C ILE A 54 -6.68 -14.00 -4.95
N LYS A 55 -7.10 -15.17 -4.46
CA LYS A 55 -7.86 -15.30 -3.22
C LYS A 55 -6.92 -15.78 -2.12
N ASN A 56 -6.72 -14.95 -1.10
CA ASN A 56 -6.02 -15.36 0.11
C ASN A 56 -6.95 -15.23 1.32
N GLY A 57 -7.45 -16.36 1.82
CA GLY A 57 -8.44 -16.38 2.90
C GLY A 57 -9.71 -15.61 2.55
N GLN A 58 -9.96 -14.50 3.26
CA GLN A 58 -11.08 -13.58 3.06
C GLN A 58 -10.74 -12.41 2.12
N GLN A 59 -9.48 -12.26 1.73
CA GLN A 59 -9.01 -11.19 0.86
C GLN A 59 -9.06 -11.62 -0.61
N LEU A 60 -9.50 -10.70 -1.46
CA LEU A 60 -9.39 -10.81 -2.91
C LEU A 60 -8.45 -9.71 -3.40
N ILE A 61 -7.38 -10.11 -4.08
CA ILE A 61 -6.39 -9.21 -4.66
C ILE A 61 -6.55 -9.28 -6.18
N LEU A 62 -6.70 -8.12 -6.81
CA LEU A 62 -6.82 -7.98 -8.26
C LEU A 62 -5.55 -7.29 -8.77
N LYS A 63 -4.88 -7.88 -9.76
CA LYS A 63 -3.69 -7.30 -10.40
C LYS A 63 -3.77 -7.44 -11.91
N LYS A 64 -3.04 -6.60 -12.65
CA LYS A 64 -2.84 -6.80 -14.08
C LYS A 64 -1.90 -7.97 -14.30
N ALA A 65 -2.22 -8.82 -15.28
CA ALA A 65 -1.36 -9.94 -15.64
C ALA A 65 0.03 -9.48 -16.14
N SER A 66 0.09 -8.30 -16.77
CA SER A 66 1.32 -7.67 -17.24
C SER A 66 2.28 -7.23 -16.12
N ASP A 67 1.75 -6.93 -14.93
CA ASP A 67 2.56 -6.53 -13.78
C ASP A 67 3.12 -7.75 -13.05
N LEU A 68 2.45 -8.90 -13.18
CA LEU A 68 2.80 -10.14 -12.48
C LEU A 68 4.19 -10.67 -12.86
N ASP A 69 4.60 -10.53 -14.12
CA ASP A 69 5.91 -10.99 -14.62
C ASP A 69 7.10 -10.29 -13.95
N LYS A 70 6.90 -9.11 -13.34
CA LYS A 70 7.98 -8.32 -12.74
C LYS A 70 8.09 -8.47 -11.22
N THR A 71 7.03 -8.92 -10.54
CA THR A 71 6.91 -8.79 -9.08
C THR A 71 6.39 -10.03 -8.36
N LEU A 72 6.20 -11.17 -9.04
CA LEU A 72 5.57 -12.37 -8.47
C LEU A 72 6.12 -12.78 -7.08
N GLU A 73 7.44 -12.76 -6.88
CA GLU A 73 8.06 -13.07 -5.57
C GLU A 73 7.74 -12.03 -4.50
N GLY A 74 7.92 -10.73 -4.81
CA GLY A 74 7.63 -9.64 -3.87
C GLY A 74 6.14 -9.54 -3.54
N ASP A 75 5.27 -9.89 -4.48
CA ASP A 75 3.83 -9.87 -4.32
C ASP A 75 3.32 -11.01 -3.43
N LEU A 76 3.94 -12.19 -3.55
CA LEU A 76 3.66 -13.32 -2.65
C LEU A 76 4.16 -13.01 -1.23
N GLU A 77 5.34 -12.41 -1.13
CA GLU A 77 5.92 -12.00 0.14
C GLU A 77 5.09 -10.90 0.82
N PHE A 78 4.58 -9.92 0.07
CA PHE A 78 3.69 -8.89 0.59
C PHE A 78 2.38 -9.48 1.12
N ALA A 79 1.77 -10.39 0.37
CA ALA A 79 0.54 -11.07 0.81
C ALA A 79 0.78 -11.85 2.10
N LYS A 80 1.92 -12.56 2.20
CA LYS A 80 2.33 -13.29 3.40
C LYS A 80 2.55 -12.35 4.60
N ARG A 81 3.33 -11.28 4.43
CA ARG A 81 3.62 -10.31 5.50
C ARG A 81 2.37 -9.59 5.98
N THR A 82 1.45 -9.26 5.06
CA THR A 82 0.16 -8.65 5.41
C THR A 82 -0.69 -9.60 6.26
N GLU A 83 -0.74 -10.88 5.88
CA GLU A 83 -1.47 -11.89 6.64
C GLU A 83 -0.85 -12.14 8.03
N GLU A 84 0.49 -12.17 8.11
CA GLU A 84 1.23 -12.29 9.37
C GLU A 84 1.00 -11.09 10.29
N ALA A 85 1.12 -9.87 9.77
CA ALA A 85 0.87 -8.65 10.54
C ALA A 85 -0.59 -8.56 11.02
N TRP A 86 -1.55 -8.99 10.20
CA TRP A 86 -2.96 -9.05 10.57
C TRP A 86 -3.21 -10.07 11.69
N LYS A 87 -2.63 -11.27 11.58
CA LYS A 87 -2.72 -12.31 12.62
C LYS A 87 -2.09 -11.86 13.93
N SER A 88 -0.91 -11.24 13.91
CA SER A 88 -0.27 -10.70 15.12
C SER A 88 -1.09 -9.58 15.76
N TYR A 89 -1.78 -8.76 14.97
CA TYR A 89 -2.71 -7.74 15.50
C TYR A 89 -3.95 -8.37 16.15
N GLU A 90 -4.59 -9.36 15.50
CA GLU A 90 -5.74 -10.09 16.06
C GLU A 90 -5.38 -10.89 17.32
N GLN A 91 -4.15 -11.40 17.41
CA GLN A 91 -3.64 -12.14 18.57
C GLN A 91 -3.19 -11.22 19.71
N GLY A 92 -3.22 -9.89 19.53
CA GLY A 92 -2.82 -8.94 20.57
C GLY A 92 -1.30 -8.86 20.77
N GLU A 93 -0.49 -9.32 19.83
CA GLU A 93 0.98 -9.26 19.86
C GLU A 93 1.50 -7.86 19.47
N PHE A 94 0.79 -6.80 19.83
CA PHE A 94 1.25 -5.43 19.65
C PHE A 94 2.04 -4.98 20.88
N LYS A 95 3.20 -4.36 20.66
CA LYS A 95 3.94 -3.68 21.73
C LYS A 95 3.46 -2.24 21.83
N THR A 96 2.69 -1.94 22.87
CA THR A 96 2.47 -0.55 23.29
C THR A 96 3.72 0.02 23.93
N MET A 97 4.20 1.16 23.43
CA MET A 97 5.27 1.93 24.05
C MET A 97 4.94 3.42 23.97
N ASP A 98 5.55 4.21 24.86
CA ASP A 98 5.34 5.65 24.84
C ASP A 98 5.99 6.29 23.61
N SER A 99 5.42 7.42 23.17
CA SER A 99 5.83 8.10 21.94
C SER A 99 7.30 8.52 21.93
N LYS A 100 7.89 8.89 23.06
CA LYS A 100 9.31 9.29 23.11
C LYS A 100 10.23 8.08 22.93
N ARG A 101 9.85 6.94 23.49
CA ARG A 101 10.60 5.68 23.35
C ARG A 101 10.49 5.09 21.95
N PHE A 102 9.34 5.22 21.29
CA PHE A 102 9.17 4.83 19.89
C PHE A 102 10.11 5.61 18.95
N LEU A 103 10.15 6.94 19.10
CA LEU A 103 11.01 7.80 18.28
C LEU A 103 12.51 7.45 18.43
N LYS A 104 12.93 7.08 19.64
CA LYS A 104 14.32 6.72 19.93
C LYS A 104 14.74 5.37 19.34
N GLU A 105 13.80 4.42 19.19
CA GLU A 105 14.08 3.13 18.56
C GLU A 105 14.11 3.24 17.02
N LEU A 106 13.31 4.13 16.43
CA LEU A 106 13.34 4.41 14.99
C LEU A 106 14.68 5.01 14.53
N GLU A 107 15.33 5.84 15.35
CA GLU A 107 16.64 6.42 15.02
C GLU A 107 17.80 5.40 15.01
N LYS A 108 17.59 4.17 15.53
CA LYS A 108 18.62 3.12 15.58
C LYS A 108 18.59 2.16 14.39
N TRP A 109 17.54 2.21 13.59
CA TRP A 109 17.38 1.42 12.36
C TRP A 109 17.88 2.21 11.15
#